data_AF-G4RJV6-F1
#
_entry.id   AF-G4RJV6-F1
#
_cell.length_a   1.000
_cell.length_b   1.000
_cell.length_c   1.000
_cell.angle_alpha   90.00
_cell.angle_beta   90.00
_cell.angle_gamma   90.00
#
_symmetry.space_group_name_H-M   'P 1'
#
loop_
_entity.id
_entity.type
_entity.pdbx_description
1 polymer ?
#
loop_
_entity_poly.entity_id
_entity_poly.type
_entity_poly.pdbx_seq_one_letter_code
_entity_poly.pdbx_strand_id
1 'polypeptide(L)'
;MELREAARLLYRGYIAQLAVAAPAPALAILAALGAETAAPALAVLLALNLAVYIAFISRGFHALWRMGLRWAFWVAWGPPVIAALFFAVSAAVASYLSNRPDLLSEGISALALRLSRDPLFVAVSFVLDLLALLVLAAKALVLRDLWRRTGEGLFRASFYLMIAGILSALLIAINPAVVLVAASLIFAEYLAELFAYREVSR
;
A
#
# COMPACT_ATOMS: atom_id res chain seq x y z
N MET A 1 8.97 -15.05 19.71
CA MET A 1 7.80 -14.16 19.67
C MET A 1 6.59 -15.03 19.48
N GLU A 2 5.61 -14.95 20.39
CA GLU A 2 4.35 -15.69 20.31
C GLU A 2 3.33 -14.96 19.42
N LEU A 3 2.23 -15.64 19.03
CA LEU A 3 1.18 -15.05 18.19
C LEU A 3 0.61 -13.76 18.79
N ARG A 4 0.37 -13.76 20.11
CA ARG A 4 -0.14 -12.59 20.86
C ARG A 4 0.82 -11.39 20.78
N GLU A 5 2.12 -11.64 20.87
CA GLU A 5 3.14 -10.61 20.75
C GLU A 5 3.26 -10.08 19.32
N ALA A 6 3.21 -10.97 18.32
CA ALA A 6 3.19 -10.59 16.91
C ALA A 6 1.96 -9.72 16.59
N ALA A 7 0.78 -10.12 17.08
CA ALA A 7 -0.46 -9.35 16.94
C ALA A 7 -0.35 -7.98 17.63
N ARG A 8 0.23 -7.90 18.83
CA ARG A 8 0.48 -6.62 19.51
C ARG A 8 1.39 -5.70 18.71
N LEU A 9 2.46 -6.25 18.11
CA LEU A 9 3.38 -5.50 17.27
C LEU A 9 2.69 -4.98 16.00
N LEU A 10 1.90 -5.83 15.34
CA LEU A 10 1.09 -5.46 14.17
C LEU A 10 0.07 -4.37 14.53
N TYR A 11 -0.68 -4.53 15.61
CA TYR A 11 -1.63 -3.53 16.09
C TYR A 11 -0.98 -2.15 16.29
N ARG A 12 0.17 -2.10 16.99
CA ARG A 12 0.93 -0.86 17.17
C ARG A 12 1.43 -0.28 15.85
N GLY A 13 1.90 -1.14 14.95
CA GLY A 13 2.34 -0.75 13.61
C GLY A 13 1.22 -0.11 12.80
N TYR A 14 0.03 -0.71 12.80
CA TYR A 14 -1.13 -0.18 12.07
C TYR A 14 -1.62 1.15 12.68
N ILE A 15 -1.57 1.32 14.00
CA ILE A 15 -1.87 2.63 14.62
C ILE A 15 -0.86 3.68 14.18
N ALA A 16 0.44 3.38 14.28
CA ALA A 16 1.48 4.30 13.89
C ALA A 16 1.38 4.69 12.41
N GLN A 17 1.09 3.71 11.54
CA GLN A 17 0.94 3.93 10.10
C GLN A 17 -0.30 4.79 9.81
N LEU A 18 -1.41 4.57 10.53
CA LEU A 18 -2.60 5.41 10.42
C LEU A 18 -2.34 6.86 10.87
N ALA A 19 -1.62 7.04 11.98
CA ALA A 19 -1.25 8.37 12.49
C ALA A 19 -0.36 9.13 11.50
N VAL A 20 0.61 8.45 10.87
CA VAL A 20 1.46 9.06 9.83
C VAL A 20 0.67 9.34 8.55
N ALA A 21 -0.31 8.50 8.19
CA ALA A 21 -1.13 8.70 6.99
C ALA A 21 -2.21 9.78 7.16
N ALA A 22 -2.62 10.10 8.39
CA ALA A 22 -3.72 11.04 8.66
C ALA A 22 -3.59 12.42 8.01
N PRO A 23 -2.41 13.06 7.90
CA PRO A 23 -2.27 14.34 7.23
C PRO A 23 -2.26 14.25 5.70
N ALA A 24 -2.10 13.06 5.12
CA ALA A 24 -1.91 12.88 3.67
C ALA A 24 -3.08 13.42 2.81
N PRO A 25 -4.38 13.24 3.17
CA PRO A 25 -5.47 13.82 2.40
C PRO A 25 -5.44 15.35 2.34
N ALA A 26 -5.13 16.00 3.46
CA ALA A 26 -5.02 17.46 3.52
C ALA A 26 -3.86 17.95 2.66
N LEU A 27 -2.70 17.29 2.74
CA LEU A 27 -1.56 17.62 1.89
C LEU A 27 -1.83 17.36 0.41
N ALA A 28 -2.58 16.31 0.06
CA ALA A 28 -2.97 16.04 -1.32
C ALA A 28 -3.88 17.15 -1.88
N ILE A 29 -4.83 17.65 -1.07
CA ILE A 29 -5.66 18.80 -1.44
C ILE A 29 -4.80 20.05 -1.63
N LEU A 30 -3.89 20.34 -0.70
CA LEU A 30 -2.98 21.50 -0.81
C LEU A 30 -2.07 21.41 -2.04
N ALA A 31 -1.55 20.22 -2.35
CA ALA A 31 -0.76 19.99 -3.56
C ALA A 31 -1.58 20.23 -4.83
N ALA A 32 -2.84 19.76 -4.86
CA ALA A 32 -3.77 20.00 -5.97
C ALA A 32 -4.12 21.49 -6.14
N LEU A 33 -4.10 22.26 -5.04
CA LEU A 33 -4.27 23.71 -5.05
C LEU A 33 -2.97 24.49 -5.37
N GLY A 34 -1.87 23.80 -5.66
CA GLY A 34 -0.61 24.42 -6.08
C GLY A 34 0.33 24.82 -4.94
N ALA A 35 0.14 24.33 -3.71
CA ALA A 35 1.06 24.61 -2.61
C ALA A 35 2.41 23.90 -2.82
N GLU A 36 3.46 24.70 -3.05
CA GLU A 36 4.81 24.20 -3.39
C GLU A 36 5.42 23.28 -2.31
N THR A 37 5.06 23.47 -1.04
CA THR A 37 5.56 22.65 0.08
C THR A 37 4.82 21.33 0.24
N ALA A 38 3.66 21.16 -0.40
CA ALA A 38 2.81 19.99 -0.20
C ALA A 38 3.38 18.72 -0.84
N ALA A 39 3.97 18.82 -2.05
CA ALA A 39 4.59 17.66 -2.71
C ALA A 39 5.82 17.12 -1.95
N PRO A 40 6.78 17.95 -1.49
CA PRO A 40 7.84 17.50 -0.59
C PRO A 40 7.31 16.89 0.71
N ALA A 41 6.27 17.48 1.32
CA ALA A 41 5.67 16.95 2.54
C ALA A 41 5.02 15.58 2.34
N LEU A 42 4.35 15.34 1.20
CA LEU A 42 3.81 14.03 0.83
C LEU A 42 4.92 12.99 0.66
N ALA A 43 6.06 13.36 0.06
CA ALA A 43 7.21 12.47 -0.07
C ALA A 43 7.79 12.09 1.30
N VAL A 44 7.89 13.05 2.23
CA VAL A 44 8.31 12.77 3.62
C VAL A 44 7.32 11.85 4.33
N LEU A 45 6.01 12.09 4.20
CA LEU A 45 5.00 11.20 4.78
C LEU A 45 5.10 9.77 4.22
N LEU A 46 5.30 9.61 2.91
CA LEU A 46 5.47 8.31 2.29
C LEU A 46 6.70 7.58 2.86
N ALA A 47 7.83 8.29 3.01
CA ALA A 47 9.05 7.73 3.60
C ALA A 47 8.85 7.34 5.07
N LEU A 48 8.18 8.18 5.87
CA LEU A 48 7.83 7.86 7.26
C LEU A 48 6.88 6.66 7.35
N ASN A 49 5.91 6.57 6.45
CA ASN A 49 4.96 5.47 6.40
C ASN A 49 5.69 4.15 6.10
N LEU A 50 6.62 4.16 5.14
CA LEU A 50 7.49 3.02 4.85
C LEU A 50 8.41 2.67 6.03
N ALA A 51 8.98 3.66 6.71
CA ALA A 51 9.81 3.44 7.89
C ALA A 51 9.01 2.77 9.03
N VAL A 52 7.79 3.22 9.30
CA VAL A 52 6.87 2.59 10.25
C VAL A 52 6.53 1.17 9.81
N TYR A 53 6.24 0.97 8.53
CA TYR A 53 5.96 -0.34 7.97
C TYR A 53 7.11 -1.32 8.24
N ILE A 54 8.35 -0.94 7.92
CA ILE A 54 9.55 -1.76 8.14
C ILE A 54 9.79 -2.00 9.63
N ALA A 55 9.66 -0.96 10.46
CA ALA A 55 9.97 -1.03 11.88
C ALA A 55 8.99 -1.91 12.68
N PHE A 56 7.71 -1.96 12.29
CA PHE A 56 6.66 -2.65 13.03
C PHE A 56 5.98 -3.74 12.23
N ILE A 57 5.38 -3.39 11.10
CA ILE A 57 4.47 -4.28 10.36
C ILE A 57 5.23 -5.44 9.71
N SER A 58 6.34 -5.14 9.02
CA SER A 58 7.21 -6.15 8.41
C SER A 58 7.75 -7.14 9.46
N ARG A 59 8.18 -6.65 10.63
CA ARG A 59 8.63 -7.51 11.74
C ARG A 59 7.52 -8.39 12.29
N GLY A 60 6.29 -7.86 12.38
CA GLY A 60 5.11 -8.61 12.80
C GLY A 60 4.79 -9.75 11.82
N PHE A 61 4.72 -9.46 10.53
CA PHE A 61 4.48 -10.47 9.50
C PHE A 61 5.64 -11.47 9.37
N HIS A 62 6.88 -11.04 9.57
CA HIS A 62 8.04 -11.95 9.60
C HIS A 62 7.95 -12.95 10.75
N ALA A 63 7.40 -12.56 11.89
CA ALA A 63 7.15 -13.47 12.98
C ALA A 63 6.00 -14.45 12.69
N LEU A 64 4.92 -13.97 12.06
CA LEU A 64 3.86 -14.86 11.57
C LEU A 64 4.39 -15.88 10.55
N TRP A 65 5.32 -15.46 9.69
CA TRP A 65 6.01 -16.36 8.77
C TRP A 65 6.80 -17.44 9.51
N ARG A 66 7.57 -17.07 10.54
CA ARG A 66 8.27 -18.03 11.42
C ARG A 66 7.33 -18.98 12.16
N MET A 67 6.06 -18.61 12.36
CA MET A 67 5.00 -19.47 12.92
C MET A 67 4.29 -20.33 11.86
N GLY A 68 4.81 -20.37 10.63
CA GLY A 68 4.31 -21.22 9.55
C GLY A 68 3.22 -20.60 8.67
N LEU A 69 2.90 -19.29 8.80
CA LEU A 69 2.08 -18.59 7.80
C LEU A 69 2.97 -18.21 6.62
N ARG A 70 3.15 -19.14 5.67
CA ARG A 70 4.11 -18.99 4.56
C ARG A 70 3.93 -17.71 3.75
N TRP A 71 2.69 -17.30 3.51
CA TRP A 71 2.35 -16.10 2.75
C TRP A 71 2.67 -14.78 3.48
N ALA A 72 2.86 -14.82 4.80
CA ALA A 72 3.26 -13.64 5.57
C ALA A 72 4.65 -13.13 5.18
N PHE A 73 5.50 -13.96 4.56
CA PHE A 73 6.77 -13.50 3.98
C PHE A 73 6.57 -12.42 2.93
N TRP A 74 5.64 -12.64 1.98
CA TRP A 74 5.33 -11.70 0.91
C TRP A 74 4.66 -10.44 1.45
N VAL A 75 3.85 -10.56 2.50
CA VAL A 75 3.32 -9.38 3.17
C VAL A 75 4.44 -8.61 3.85
N ALA A 76 5.35 -9.27 4.59
CA ALA A 76 6.44 -8.59 5.29
C ALA A 76 7.41 -7.83 4.37
N TRP A 77 7.78 -8.42 3.22
CA TRP A 77 8.85 -7.92 2.35
C TRP A 77 8.37 -7.34 1.03
N GLY A 78 7.18 -7.71 0.57
CA GLY A 78 6.63 -7.25 -0.70
C GLY A 78 6.47 -5.74 -0.79
N PRO A 79 5.78 -5.06 0.16
CA PRO A 79 5.63 -3.61 0.13
C PRO A 79 6.96 -2.84 0.17
N PRO A 80 7.95 -3.21 1.01
CA PRO A 80 9.28 -2.61 0.92
C PRO A 80 9.97 -2.78 -0.43
N VAL A 81 9.88 -3.97 -1.04
CA VAL A 81 10.46 -4.23 -2.37
C VAL A 81 9.76 -3.40 -3.44
N ILE A 82 8.43 -3.36 -3.44
CA ILE A 82 7.64 -2.54 -4.36
C ILE A 82 8.00 -1.06 -4.20
N ALA A 83 8.09 -0.56 -2.96
CA ALA A 83 8.46 0.82 -2.69
C ALA A 83 9.88 1.14 -3.20
N ALA A 84 10.85 0.26 -2.96
CA ALA A 84 12.22 0.43 -3.45
C ALA A 84 12.29 0.48 -4.99
N LEU A 85 11.57 -0.43 -5.65
CA LEU A 85 11.48 -0.43 -7.12
C LEU A 85 10.77 0.83 -7.63
N PHE A 86 9.67 1.24 -7.00
CA PHE A 86 8.96 2.46 -7.34
C PHE A 86 9.86 3.70 -7.23
N PHE A 87 10.65 3.82 -6.16
CA PHE A 87 11.61 4.92 -6.00
C PHE A 87 12.74 4.87 -7.05
N ALA A 88 13.26 3.68 -7.35
CA ALA A 88 14.28 3.52 -8.38
C ALA A 88 13.77 3.94 -9.76
N VAL A 89 12.55 3.53 -10.11
CA VAL A 89 11.88 3.92 -11.37
C VAL A 89 11.59 5.41 -11.39
N SER A 90 11.08 5.98 -10.30
CA SER A 90 10.82 7.42 -10.20
C SER A 90 12.10 8.23 -10.36
N ALA A 91 13.21 7.80 -9.75
CA ALA A 91 14.51 8.46 -9.89
C ALA A 91 15.06 8.35 -11.33
N ALA A 92 14.92 7.19 -11.97
CA ALA A 92 15.32 7.00 -13.36
C ALA A 92 14.51 7.90 -14.30
N VAL A 93 13.19 8.01 -14.10
CA VAL A 93 12.32 8.91 -14.85
C VAL A 93 12.71 10.36 -14.60
N ALA A 94 12.94 10.77 -13.36
CA ALA A 94 13.38 12.12 -13.04
C ALA A 94 14.72 12.47 -13.72
N SER A 95 15.69 11.54 -13.71
CA SER A 95 16.97 11.71 -14.40
C SER A 95 16.83 11.72 -15.93
N TYR A 96 15.86 11.00 -16.49
CA TYR A 96 15.58 11.03 -17.92
C TYR A 96 14.97 12.38 -18.33
N LEU A 97 14.09 12.94 -17.50
CA LEU A 97 13.40 14.21 -17.73
C LEU A 97 14.28 15.43 -17.47
N SER A 98 15.22 15.37 -16.52
CA SER A 98 16.16 16.47 -16.27
C SER A 98 17.02 16.81 -17.48
N ASN A 99 17.27 15.83 -18.35
CA ASN A 99 17.99 15.99 -19.61
C ASN A 99 17.10 16.39 -20.80
N ARG A 100 15.78 16.56 -20.57
CA ARG A 100 14.78 16.85 -21.61
C ARG A 100 13.75 17.87 -21.11
N PRO A 101 14.17 19.14 -20.94
CA PRO A 101 13.30 20.20 -20.43
C PRO A 101 12.12 20.52 -21.36
N ASP A 102 12.23 20.20 -22.65
CA ASP A 102 11.14 20.25 -23.63
C ASP A 102 9.95 19.40 -23.17
N LEU A 103 10.20 18.19 -22.66
CA LEU A 103 9.15 17.28 -22.19
C LEU A 103 8.47 17.73 -20.90
N LEU A 104 9.16 18.50 -20.06
CA LEU A 104 8.58 19.09 -18.85
C LEU A 104 7.55 20.17 -19.19
N SER A 105 7.68 20.81 -20.35
CA SER A 105 6.76 21.85 -20.82
C SER A 105 5.50 21.31 -21.50
N GLU A 106 5.48 20.03 -21.92
CA GLU A 106 4.34 19.39 -22.59
C GLU A 106 3.13 19.16 -21.65
N GLY A 107 3.32 19.30 -20.33
CA GLY A 107 2.29 19.07 -19.32
C GLY A 107 2.14 17.60 -18.94
N ILE A 108 1.61 17.36 -17.72
CA ILE A 108 1.58 16.02 -17.08
C ILE A 108 0.82 14.98 -17.93
N SER A 109 -0.29 15.38 -18.57
CA SER A 109 -1.11 14.45 -19.37
C SER A 109 -0.40 13.98 -20.63
N ALA A 110 0.31 14.87 -21.34
CA ALA A 110 1.07 14.52 -22.53
C ALA A 110 2.27 13.64 -22.17
N LEU A 111 2.97 13.99 -21.09
CA LEU A 111 4.06 13.19 -20.55
C LEU A 111 3.60 11.78 -20.15
N ALA A 112 2.45 11.66 -19.46
CA ALA A 112 1.87 10.38 -19.08
C ALA A 112 1.50 9.51 -20.31
N LEU A 113 0.91 10.11 -21.35
CA LEU A 113 0.57 9.41 -22.59
C LEU A 113 1.83 8.94 -23.35
N ARG A 114 2.92 9.71 -23.27
CA ARG A 114 4.18 9.35 -23.91
C ARG A 114 4.87 8.22 -23.17
N LEU A 115 4.96 8.31 -21.85
CA LEU A 115 5.51 7.25 -21.00
C LEU A 115 4.69 5.96 -21.11
N SER A 116 3.36 6.03 -21.23
CA SER A 116 2.52 4.84 -21.39
C SER A 116 2.69 4.13 -22.75
N ARG A 117 3.39 4.74 -23.70
CA ARG A 117 3.75 4.14 -25.00
C ARG A 117 5.20 3.64 -25.04
N ASP A 118 6.01 3.96 -24.04
CA ASP A 118 7.38 3.49 -23.94
C ASP A 118 7.41 2.01 -23.50
N PRO A 119 7.96 1.08 -24.31
CA PRO A 119 7.94 -0.34 -23.99
C PRO A 119 8.61 -0.68 -22.66
N LEU A 120 9.68 0.03 -22.29
CA LEU A 120 10.39 -0.18 -21.03
C LEU A 120 9.53 0.28 -19.86
N PHE A 121 8.93 1.46 -19.97
CA PHE A 121 8.05 1.99 -18.91
C PHE A 121 6.82 1.11 -18.70
N VAL A 122 6.20 0.63 -19.78
CA VAL A 122 5.07 -0.30 -19.73
C VAL A 122 5.49 -1.63 -19.09
N ALA A 123 6.63 -2.20 -19.50
CA ALA A 123 7.12 -3.47 -18.93
C ALA A 123 7.41 -3.35 -17.42
N VAL A 124 8.06 -2.25 -17.01
CA VAL A 124 8.34 -1.97 -15.60
C VAL A 124 7.05 -1.78 -14.79
N SER A 125 6.10 -1.00 -15.32
CA SER A 125 4.81 -0.78 -14.67
C SER A 125 4.05 -2.10 -14.50
N PHE A 126 4.02 -2.93 -15.54
CA PHE A 126 3.41 -4.24 -15.49
C PHE A 126 4.03 -5.16 -14.43
N VAL A 127 5.37 -5.14 -14.27
CA VAL A 127 6.06 -5.91 -13.22
C VAL A 127 5.69 -5.40 -11.82
N LEU A 128 5.61 -4.08 -11.63
CA LEU A 128 5.18 -3.49 -10.36
C LEU A 128 3.74 -3.89 -10.01
N ASP A 129 2.83 -3.86 -10.99
CA ASP A 129 1.43 -4.25 -10.81
C ASP A 129 1.31 -5.74 -10.47
N LEU A 130 2.06 -6.61 -11.14
CA LEU A 130 2.11 -8.05 -10.82
C LEU A 130 2.62 -8.30 -9.39
N LEU A 131 3.67 -7.59 -8.96
CA LEU A 131 4.16 -7.68 -7.59
C LEU A 131 3.12 -7.20 -6.58
N ALA A 132 2.43 -6.09 -6.87
CA ALA A 132 1.35 -5.59 -6.03
C ALA A 132 0.20 -6.61 -5.91
N LEU A 133 -0.21 -7.23 -7.02
CA LEU A 133 -1.21 -8.30 -7.03
C LEU A 133 -0.75 -9.53 -6.24
N LEU A 134 0.52 -9.93 -6.34
CA LEU A 134 1.09 -11.01 -5.54
C LEU A 134 1.01 -10.71 -4.04
N VAL A 135 1.34 -9.48 -3.63
CA VAL A 135 1.26 -9.06 -2.23
C VAL A 135 -0.19 -9.03 -1.73
N LEU A 136 -1.13 -8.56 -2.55
CA LEU A 136 -2.56 -8.58 -2.22
C LEU A 136 -3.08 -10.02 -2.08
N ALA A 137 -2.71 -10.92 -3.00
CA ALA A 137 -3.07 -12.33 -2.91
C ALA A 137 -2.46 -12.99 -1.65
N ALA A 138 -1.20 -12.69 -1.35
CA ALA A 138 -0.55 -13.15 -0.13
C ALA A 138 -1.26 -12.64 1.12
N LYS A 139 -1.66 -11.35 1.16
CA LYS A 139 -2.44 -10.77 2.25
C LYS A 139 -3.77 -11.50 2.43
N ALA A 140 -4.49 -11.78 1.34
CA ALA A 140 -5.72 -12.57 1.37
C ALA A 140 -5.54 -13.93 2.05
N LEU A 141 -4.47 -14.64 1.67
CA LEU A 141 -4.16 -15.96 2.21
C LEU A 141 -3.76 -15.89 3.68
N VAL A 142 -3.00 -14.86 4.08
CA VAL A 142 -2.66 -14.61 5.49
C VAL A 142 -3.92 -14.35 6.32
N LEU A 143 -4.84 -13.48 5.86
CA LEU A 143 -6.08 -13.18 6.56
C LEU A 143 -6.95 -14.43 6.75
N ARG A 144 -7.07 -15.25 5.69
CA ARG A 144 -7.79 -16.53 5.77
C ARG A 144 -7.15 -17.48 6.77
N ASP A 145 -5.82 -17.61 6.74
CA ASP A 145 -5.10 -18.53 7.63
C ASP A 145 -5.12 -18.05 9.08
N LEU A 146 -5.08 -16.73 9.32
CA LEU A 146 -5.25 -16.12 10.64
C LEU A 146 -6.64 -16.40 11.20
N TRP A 147 -7.70 -16.18 10.41
CA TRP A 147 -9.08 -16.54 10.81
C TRP A 147 -9.19 -18.01 11.22
N ARG A 148 -8.63 -18.93 10.42
CA ARG A 148 -8.64 -20.37 10.73
C ARG A 148 -7.90 -20.72 12.02
N ARG A 149 -6.85 -19.97 12.36
CA ARG A 149 -6.00 -20.24 13.54
C ARG A 149 -6.55 -19.61 14.82
N THR A 150 -7.13 -18.41 14.74
CA THR A 150 -7.58 -17.66 15.92
C THR A 150 -9.07 -17.74 16.16
N GLY A 151 -9.86 -18.07 15.14
CA GLY A 151 -11.32 -17.96 15.19
C GLY A 151 -11.84 -16.52 15.14
N GLU A 152 -10.96 -15.52 15.07
CA GLU A 152 -11.34 -14.11 15.11
C GLU A 152 -12.03 -13.69 13.81
N GLY A 153 -13.33 -13.34 13.92
CA GLY A 153 -14.19 -13.06 12.77
C GLY A 153 -13.78 -11.81 11.99
N LEU A 154 -13.09 -10.86 12.64
CA LEU A 154 -12.62 -9.63 11.99
C LEU A 154 -11.58 -9.89 10.89
N PHE A 155 -10.79 -10.97 10.96
CA PHE A 155 -9.91 -11.34 9.85
C PHE A 155 -10.68 -11.78 8.61
N ARG A 156 -11.80 -12.49 8.80
CA ARG A 156 -12.70 -12.87 7.70
C ARG A 156 -13.41 -11.65 7.11
N ALA A 157 -13.83 -10.70 7.96
CA ALA A 157 -14.41 -9.45 7.50
C ALA A 157 -13.42 -8.63 6.68
N SER A 158 -12.18 -8.44 7.18
CA SER A 158 -11.09 -7.79 6.44
C SER A 158 -10.83 -8.47 5.09
N PHE A 159 -10.78 -9.81 5.04
CA PHE A 159 -10.64 -10.55 3.78
C PHE A 159 -11.72 -10.19 2.74
N TYR A 160 -13.00 -10.17 3.13
CA TYR A 160 -14.08 -9.83 2.21
C TYR A 160 -14.07 -8.36 1.81
N LEU A 161 -13.76 -7.45 2.74
CA LEU A 161 -13.61 -6.02 2.45
C LEU A 161 -12.46 -5.77 1.47
N MET A 162 -11.36 -6.52 1.60
CA MET A 162 -10.23 -6.45 0.67
C MET A 162 -10.66 -6.83 -0.75
N ILE A 163 -11.35 -7.98 -0.90
CA ILE A 163 -11.85 -8.43 -2.20
C ILE A 163 -12.84 -7.40 -2.77
N ALA A 164 -13.80 -6.93 -1.97
CA ALA A 164 -14.79 -5.95 -2.41
C ALA A 164 -14.13 -4.64 -2.84
N GLY A 165 -13.12 -4.17 -2.10
CA GLY A 165 -12.33 -2.98 -2.41
C GLY A 165 -11.56 -3.12 -3.73
N ILE A 166 -10.87 -4.25 -3.93
CA ILE A 166 -10.15 -4.54 -5.19
C ILE A 166 -11.13 -4.60 -6.38
N LEU A 167 -12.25 -5.33 -6.25
CA LEU A 167 -13.25 -5.43 -7.31
C LEU A 167 -13.86 -4.07 -7.63
N SER A 168 -14.12 -3.25 -6.62
CA SER A 168 -14.62 -1.88 -6.79
C SER A 168 -13.57 -0.99 -7.47
N ALA A 169 -12.28 -1.18 -7.17
CA ALA A 169 -11.20 -0.44 -7.83
C ALA A 169 -11.11 -0.76 -9.33
N LEU A 170 -11.39 -2.00 -9.74
CA LEU A 170 -11.45 -2.36 -11.17
C LEU A 170 -12.58 -1.66 -11.93
N LEU A 171 -13.65 -1.26 -11.24
CA LEU A 171 -14.79 -0.56 -11.83
C LEU A 171 -14.57 0.96 -11.98
N ILE A 172 -13.48 1.51 -11.44
CA ILE A 172 -13.16 2.95 -11.52
C ILE A 172 -13.08 3.43 -12.97
N ALA A 173 -12.56 2.59 -13.87
CA ALA A 173 -12.48 2.91 -15.31
C ALA A 173 -13.85 3.12 -15.96
N ILE A 174 -14.92 2.55 -15.39
CA ILE A 174 -16.30 2.65 -15.88
C ILE A 174 -17.02 3.81 -15.21
N ASN A 175 -16.84 3.96 -13.90
CA ASN A 175 -17.46 5.03 -13.13
C ASN A 175 -16.49 5.61 -12.09
N PRO A 176 -15.93 6.81 -12.33
CA PRO A 176 -15.01 7.48 -11.42
C PRO A 176 -15.59 7.73 -10.02
N ALA A 177 -16.92 7.81 -9.86
CA ALA A 177 -17.54 7.98 -8.55
C ALA A 177 -17.32 6.76 -7.62
N VAL A 178 -17.01 5.59 -8.19
CA VAL A 178 -16.72 4.36 -7.44
C VAL A 178 -15.39 4.45 -6.67
N VAL A 179 -14.52 5.43 -7.00
CA VAL A 179 -13.26 5.66 -6.28
C VAL A 179 -13.48 5.83 -4.78
N LEU A 180 -14.51 6.58 -4.36
CA LEU A 180 -14.81 6.80 -2.95
C LEU A 180 -15.28 5.52 -2.26
N VAL A 181 -16.04 4.67 -2.97
CA VAL A 181 -16.50 3.38 -2.47
C VAL A 181 -15.31 2.44 -2.29
N ALA A 182 -14.45 2.32 -3.31
CA ALA A 182 -13.25 1.49 -3.24
C ALA A 182 -12.33 1.94 -2.10
N ALA A 183 -12.07 3.24 -1.97
CA ALA A 183 -11.26 3.80 -0.88
C ALA A 183 -11.86 3.52 0.50
N SER A 184 -13.19 3.67 0.65
CA SER A 184 -13.89 3.40 1.91
C SER A 184 -13.82 1.92 2.31
N LEU A 185 -13.95 1.01 1.34
CA LEU A 185 -13.84 -0.43 1.57
C LEU A 185 -12.42 -0.83 1.98
N ILE A 186 -11.39 -0.29 1.33
CA ILE A 186 -9.99 -0.53 1.67
C ILE A 186 -9.67 0.05 3.06
N PHE A 187 -10.21 1.23 3.40
CA PHE A 187 -10.05 1.79 4.73
C PHE A 187 -10.75 0.94 5.80
N ALA A 188 -11.96 0.47 5.54
CA ALA A 188 -12.69 -0.42 6.44
C ALA A 188 -11.96 -1.77 6.61
N GLU A 189 -11.38 -2.31 5.54
CA GLU A 189 -10.52 -3.50 5.56
C GLU A 189 -9.35 -3.32 6.54
N TYR A 190 -8.65 -2.19 6.42
CA TYR A 190 -7.52 -1.83 7.28
C TYR A 190 -7.94 -1.73 8.76
N LEU A 191 -9.09 -1.10 9.05
CA LEU A 191 -9.62 -0.99 10.42
C LEU A 191 -10.04 -2.35 10.98
N ALA A 192 -10.69 -3.19 10.18
CA ALA A 192 -11.08 -4.53 10.59
C ALA A 192 -9.84 -5.39 10.94
N GLU A 193 -8.80 -5.33 10.11
CA GLU A 193 -7.54 -6.03 10.38
C GLU A 193 -6.84 -5.50 11.64
N LEU A 194 -6.75 -4.17 11.79
CA LEU A 194 -6.23 -3.50 12.99
C LEU A 194 -6.94 -4.00 14.26
N PHE A 195 -8.27 -4.01 14.27
CA PHE A 195 -9.05 -4.45 15.44
C PHE A 195 -8.95 -5.96 15.68
N ALA A 196 -8.82 -6.78 14.63
CA ALA A 196 -8.53 -8.21 14.77
C ALA A 196 -7.22 -8.44 15.52
N TYR A 197 -6.15 -7.73 15.15
CA TYR A 197 -4.87 -7.82 15.86
C TYR A 197 -4.95 -7.33 17.31
N ARG A 198 -5.76 -6.30 17.58
CA ARG A 198 -6.02 -5.86 18.97
C ARG A 198 -6.62 -7.00 19.78
N GLU A 199 -7.63 -7.68 19.26
CA GLU A 199 -8.34 -8.73 19.98
C GLU A 199 -7.44 -9.94 20.23
N VAL A 200 -6.69 -10.40 19.22
CA VAL A 200 -5.71 -11.48 19.38
C VAL A 200 -4.58 -11.14 20.35
N SER A 201 -4.28 -9.85 20.54
CA SER A 201 -3.22 -9.40 21.44
C SER A 201 -3.64 -9.27 22.92
N ARG A 202 -4.96 -9.33 23.19
CA ARG A 202 -5.53 -9.30 24.54
C ARG A 202 -5.30 -10.62 25.27
#